data_AF-A0A941JFU0-F1
#
_entry.id   AF-A0A941JFU0-F1
#
_cell.length_a   1.000
_cell.length_b   1.000
_cell.length_c   1.000
_cell.angle_alpha   90.00
_cell.angle_beta   90.00
_cell.angle_gamma   90.00
#
_symmetry.space_group_name_H-M   'P 1'
#
loop_
_entity.id
_entity.type
_entity.pdbx_description
1 polymer ?
#
loop_
_entity_poly.entity_id
_entity_poly.type
_entity_poly.pdbx_seq_one_letter_code
_entity_poly.pdbx_strand_id
1 'polypeptide(L)'
;MTAKLPPSRTAEQFVVRFPDGMRDQIADLAKKNGRSMNAEIINRLKWSIEANDFFERPSKSTLPEVDKAAQGWAEHMVQPENRRDLESLLTIVRDIVFRSSKGALAPPDSDDDSSKT
;
A
#
# COMPACT_ATOMS: atom_id res chain seq x y z
N MET A 1 3.50 -24.13 30.93
CA MET A 1 4.09 -23.45 29.77
C MET A 1 2.99 -23.19 28.76
N THR A 2 2.40 -21.98 28.73
CA THR A 2 1.34 -21.63 27.77
C THR A 2 1.99 -21.22 26.45
N ALA A 3 1.83 -22.05 25.42
CA ALA A 3 2.31 -21.73 24.08
C ALA A 3 1.55 -20.50 23.54
N LYS A 4 2.29 -19.46 23.13
CA LYS A 4 1.72 -18.30 22.45
C LYS A 4 1.18 -18.75 21.10
N LEU A 5 -0.12 -18.60 20.88
CA LEU A 5 -0.75 -18.96 19.62
C LEU A 5 -0.18 -18.12 18.47
N PRO A 6 -0.09 -18.67 17.25
CA PRO A 6 0.38 -17.93 16.09
C PRO A 6 -0.58 -16.77 15.76
N PRO A 7 -0.07 -15.65 15.21
CA PRO A 7 -0.84 -14.43 14.97
C PRO A 7 -2.08 -14.67 14.09
N SER A 8 -2.03 -15.62 13.16
CA SER A 8 -3.16 -16.03 12.33
C SER A 8 -4.35 -16.60 13.13
N ARG A 9 -4.07 -17.26 14.27
CA ARG A 9 -5.09 -17.85 15.15
C ARG A 9 -5.71 -16.85 16.12
N THR A 10 -5.09 -15.69 16.30
CA THR A 10 -5.59 -14.61 17.17
C THR A 10 -6.18 -13.44 16.38
N ALA A 11 -6.05 -13.45 15.06
CA ALA A 11 -6.56 -12.39 14.19
C ALA A 11 -8.09 -12.42 14.11
N GLU A 12 -8.70 -11.22 13.99
CA GLU A 12 -10.13 -11.08 13.72
C GLU A 12 -10.48 -11.65 12.34
N GLN A 13 -11.63 -12.34 12.27
CA GLN A 13 -12.08 -13.00 11.05
C GLN A 13 -13.38 -12.38 10.57
N PHE A 14 -13.46 -12.12 9.26
CA PHE A 14 -14.66 -11.61 8.61
C PHE A 14 -14.95 -12.41 7.34
N VAL A 15 -16.19 -12.86 7.18
CA VAL A 15 -16.62 -13.63 6.00
C VAL A 15 -17.09 -12.68 4.91
N VAL A 16 -16.34 -12.61 3.82
CA VAL A 16 -16.69 -11.80 2.64
C VAL A 16 -17.50 -12.62 1.65
N ARG A 17 -18.60 -12.06 1.15
CA ARG A 17 -19.38 -12.62 0.03
C ARG A 17 -18.99 -11.92 -1.25
N PHE A 18 -18.34 -12.65 -2.15
CA PHE A 18 -17.94 -12.11 -3.45
C PHE A 18 -19.07 -12.24 -4.48
N PRO A 19 -19.25 -11.24 -5.36
CA PRO A 19 -20.04 -11.41 -6.58
C PRO A 19 -19.36 -12.40 -7.53
N ASP A 20 -20.13 -12.92 -8.49
CA ASP A 20 -19.67 -13.93 -9.45
C ASP A 20 -18.38 -13.51 -10.16
N GLY A 21 -17.43 -14.45 -10.24
CA GLY A 21 -16.12 -14.25 -10.90
C GLY A 21 -15.10 -13.42 -10.12
N MET A 22 -15.51 -12.62 -9.12
CA MET A 22 -14.58 -11.73 -8.41
C MET A 22 -13.57 -12.49 -7.54
N ARG A 23 -13.98 -13.63 -6.96
CA ARG A 23 -13.08 -14.46 -6.16
C ARG A 23 -11.91 -15.01 -7.00
N ASP A 24 -12.20 -15.47 -8.21
CA ASP A 24 -11.20 -16.04 -9.11
C ASP A 24 -10.25 -14.93 -9.62
N GLN A 25 -10.80 -13.77 -9.94
CA GLN A 25 -10.00 -12.59 -10.30
C GLN A 25 -9.00 -12.22 -9.19
N ILE A 26 -9.42 -12.20 -7.92
CA ILE A 26 -8.52 -11.93 -6.79
C ILE A 26 -7.49 -13.07 -6.62
N ALA A 27 -7.88 -14.32 -6.85
CA ALA A 27 -6.97 -15.47 -6.79
C ALA A 27 -5.82 -15.33 -7.80
N ASP A 28 -6.14 -14.95 -9.04
CA ASP A 28 -5.15 -14.79 -10.10
C ASP A 28 -4.22 -13.61 -9.84
N LEU A 29 -4.76 -12.50 -9.32
CA LEU A 29 -3.98 -11.35 -8.88
C LEU A 29 -3.01 -11.71 -7.74
N ALA A 30 -3.48 -12.49 -6.75
CA ALA A 30 -2.66 -12.94 -5.64
C ALA A 30 -1.49 -13.82 -6.13
N LYS A 31 -1.76 -14.78 -7.04
CA LYS A 31 -0.72 -15.61 -7.67
C LYS A 31 0.30 -14.77 -8.44
N LYS A 32 -0.18 -13.83 -9.26
CA LYS A 32 0.68 -12.91 -10.04
C LYS A 32 1.59 -12.07 -9.14
N ASN A 33 1.10 -11.70 -7.95
CA ASN A 33 1.82 -10.90 -6.98
C ASN A 33 2.65 -11.73 -5.98
N GLY A 34 2.64 -13.07 -6.07
CA GLY A 34 3.35 -13.95 -5.13
C GLY A 34 2.82 -13.88 -3.69
N ARG A 35 1.52 -13.68 -3.52
CA ARG A 35 0.84 -13.53 -2.22
C ARG A 35 -0.25 -14.58 -2.02
N SER A 36 -0.58 -14.88 -0.77
CA SER A 36 -1.82 -15.59 -0.48
C SER A 36 -3.04 -14.71 -0.83
N MET A 37 -4.18 -15.33 -1.10
CA MET A 37 -5.42 -14.59 -1.39
C MET A 37 -5.78 -13.62 -0.26
N ASN A 38 -5.63 -14.04 0.99
CA ASN A 38 -5.87 -13.18 2.16
C ASN A 38 -4.92 -11.98 2.16
N ALA A 39 -3.62 -12.20 1.93
CA ALA A 39 -2.64 -11.11 1.89
C ALA A 39 -2.93 -10.10 0.76
N GLU A 40 -3.41 -10.55 -0.40
CA GLU A 40 -3.83 -9.65 -1.49
C GLU A 40 -5.09 -8.85 -1.13
N ILE A 41 -6.09 -9.47 -0.50
CA ILE A 41 -7.30 -8.76 -0.01
C ILE A 41 -6.91 -7.68 0.98
N ILE A 42 -6.11 -8.02 1.99
CA ILE A 42 -5.64 -7.06 3.00
C ILE A 42 -4.82 -5.93 2.35
N ASN A 43 -3.93 -6.25 1.42
CA ASN A 43 -3.13 -5.25 0.71
C ASN A 43 -4.02 -4.25 -0.07
N ARG A 44 -5.07 -4.73 -0.73
CA ARG A 44 -6.04 -3.88 -1.44
C ARG A 44 -6.86 -3.01 -0.50
N LEU A 45 -7.35 -3.56 0.60
CA LEU A 45 -8.09 -2.81 1.61
C LEU A 45 -7.23 -1.72 2.24
N LYS A 46 -5.98 -2.05 2.62
CA LYS A 46 -5.02 -1.08 3.14
C LYS A 46 -4.79 0.07 2.17
N TRP A 47 -4.50 -0.23 0.91
CA TRP A 47 -4.33 0.79 -0.13
C TRP A 47 -5.57 1.67 -0.31
N SER A 48 -6.77 1.07 -0.28
CA SER A 48 -8.01 1.82 -0.41
C SER A 48 -8.27 2.76 0.77
N ILE A 49 -7.96 2.33 1.99
CA ILE A 49 -8.12 3.13 3.21
C ILE A 49 -7.10 4.27 3.22
N GLU A 50 -5.81 3.94 3.03
CA GLU A 50 -4.75 4.95 2.98
C GLU A 50 -5.01 5.97 1.88
N ALA A 51 -5.42 5.53 0.68
CA ALA A 51 -5.77 6.45 -0.39
C ALA A 51 -6.91 7.39 0.01
N ASN A 52 -7.95 6.88 0.67
CA ASN A 52 -9.05 7.72 1.16
C ASN A 52 -8.53 8.77 2.17
N ASP A 53 -7.65 8.39 3.09
CA ASP A 53 -7.03 9.32 4.04
C ASP A 53 -6.11 10.35 3.34
N PHE A 54 -5.43 9.98 2.26
CA PHE A 54 -4.64 10.93 1.44
C PHE A 54 -5.51 11.89 0.63
N PHE A 55 -6.72 11.48 0.23
CA PHE A 55 -7.69 12.31 -0.49
C PHE A 55 -8.59 13.13 0.42
N GLU A 56 -8.70 12.76 1.71
CA GLU A 56 -8.93 13.70 2.81
C GLU A 56 -7.71 14.61 2.96
N ARG A 57 -7.39 15.34 1.88
CA ARG A 57 -6.54 16.52 1.96
C ARG A 57 -7.04 17.31 3.17
N PRO A 58 -6.15 17.77 4.07
CA PRO A 58 -6.52 18.91 4.88
C PRO A 58 -7.15 19.92 3.93
N SER A 59 -8.41 20.28 4.19
CA SER A 59 -9.07 21.43 3.59
C SER A 59 -8.01 22.51 3.43
N LYS A 60 -8.00 23.31 2.35
CA LYS A 60 -6.99 24.37 2.12
C LYS A 60 -6.68 25.21 3.38
N SER A 61 -7.58 25.25 4.35
CA SER A 61 -7.45 25.83 5.69
C SER A 61 -6.46 25.16 6.67
N THR A 62 -6.04 23.90 6.48
CA THR A 62 -5.21 23.13 7.44
C THR A 62 -3.81 22.78 6.93
N LEU A 63 -3.50 23.05 5.66
CA LEU A 63 -2.11 23.01 5.20
C LEU A 63 -1.37 24.21 5.82
N PRO A 64 -0.11 24.05 6.26
CA PRO A 64 0.72 25.21 6.56
C PRO A 64 0.75 26.11 5.33
N GLU A 65 0.68 27.42 5.54
CA GLU A 65 0.80 28.41 4.47
C GLU A 65 2.06 28.06 3.67
N VAL A 66 1.86 27.74 2.38
CA VAL A 66 2.98 27.38 1.51
C VAL A 66 3.83 28.62 1.40
N ASP A 67 5.05 28.57 1.93
CA ASP A 67 5.97 29.71 1.82
C ASP A 67 6.13 30.07 0.33
N LYS A 68 6.24 31.37 0.04
CA LYS A 68 6.37 31.93 -1.31
C LYS A 68 7.50 31.27 -2.09
N ALA A 69 8.56 30.81 -1.39
CA ALA A 69 9.64 30.05 -1.98
C ALA A 69 9.17 28.70 -2.57
N ALA A 70 8.33 27.95 -1.83
CA ALA A 70 7.79 26.68 -2.30
C ALA A 70 6.78 26.87 -3.43
N GLN A 71 5.99 27.95 -3.40
CA GLN A 71 5.11 28.31 -4.51
C GLN A 71 5.89 28.69 -5.77
N GLY A 72 6.92 29.53 -5.65
CA GLY A 72 7.80 29.88 -6.77
C GLY A 72 8.54 28.68 -7.35
N TRP A 73 8.95 27.73 -6.50
CA TRP A 73 9.49 26.44 -6.94
C TRP A 73 8.47 25.61 -7.72
N ALA A 74 7.22 25.52 -7.25
CA ALA A 74 6.17 24.78 -7.95
C ALA A 74 5.86 25.40 -9.32
N GLU A 75 5.74 26.73 -9.39
CA GLU A 75 5.52 27.47 -10.65
C GLU A 75 6.68 27.25 -11.64
N HIS A 76 7.92 27.24 -11.15
CA HIS A 76 9.10 26.94 -11.96
C HIS A 76 9.05 25.50 -12.51
N MET A 77 8.68 24.52 -11.69
CA MET A 77 8.67 23.10 -12.09
C MET A 77 7.56 22.74 -13.10
N VAL A 78 6.51 23.56 -13.23
CA VAL A 78 5.44 23.37 -14.22
C VAL A 78 5.88 23.77 -15.64
N GLN A 79 6.98 24.51 -15.77
CA GLN A 79 7.48 24.94 -17.07
C GLN A 79 8.00 23.75 -17.91
N PRO A 80 7.74 23.71 -19.23
CA PRO A 80 8.10 22.58 -20.09
C PRO A 80 9.59 22.21 -20.08
N GLU A 81 10.47 23.20 -19.94
CA GLU A 81 11.92 23.06 -19.86
C GLU A 81 12.38 22.29 -18.61
N ASN A 82 11.60 22.32 -17.54
CA ASN A 82 11.91 21.73 -16.24
C ASN A 82 11.28 20.35 -16.05
N ARG A 83 10.63 19.81 -17.09
CA ARG A 83 9.98 18.49 -17.04
C ARG A 83 10.93 17.37 -16.62
N ARG A 84 12.19 17.41 -17.04
CA ARG A 84 13.19 16.38 -16.68
C ARG A 84 13.48 16.36 -15.17
N ASP A 85 13.49 17.53 -14.55
CA ASP A 85 13.74 17.68 -13.12
C ASP A 85 12.52 17.19 -12.33
N LEU A 86 11.31 17.47 -12.81
CA LEU A 86 10.07 16.92 -12.25
C LEU A 86 10.04 15.39 -12.30
N GLU A 87 10.39 14.78 -13.44
CA GLU A 87 10.46 13.32 -13.58
C GLU A 87 11.52 12.70 -12.64
N SER A 88 12.65 13.40 -12.45
CA SER A 88 13.72 12.98 -11.53
C SER A 88 13.25 13.04 -10.07
N LEU A 89 12.57 14.12 -9.67
CA LEU A 89 11.97 14.25 -8.34
C LEU A 89 10.87 13.21 -8.11
N LEU A 90 10.00 12.96 -9.08
CA LEU A 90 8.97 11.92 -8.99
C LEU A 90 9.59 10.53 -8.81
N THR A 91 10.72 10.27 -9.47
CA THR A 91 11.47 9.02 -9.31
C THR A 91 12.02 8.88 -7.89
N ILE A 92 12.63 9.95 -7.35
CA ILE A 92 13.16 9.98 -5.98
C ILE A 92 12.04 9.80 -4.95
N VAL A 93 10.94 10.53 -5.09
CA VAL A 93 9.78 10.44 -4.19
C VAL A 93 9.17 9.05 -4.23
N ARG A 94 9.01 8.45 -5.42
CA ARG A 94 8.52 7.08 -5.57
C ARG A 94 9.43 6.09 -4.86
N ASP A 95 10.75 6.24 -4.97
CA ASP A 95 11.73 5.38 -4.30
C ASP A 95 11.72 5.55 -2.77
N ILE A 96 11.55 6.78 -2.26
CA ILE A 96 11.40 7.05 -0.82
C ILE A 96 10.12 6.40 -0.28
N VAL A 97 8.98 6.62 -0.93
CA VAL A 97 7.69 6.03 -0.53
C VAL A 97 7.74 4.51 -0.60
N PHE A 98 8.36 3.94 -1.63
CA PHE A 98 8.49 2.49 -1.79
C PHE A 98 9.45 1.86 -0.77
N ARG A 99 10.57 2.51 -0.43
CA ARG A 99 11.49 2.05 0.62
C ARG A 99 10.85 2.07 2.01
N SER A 100 10.04 3.08 2.30
CA SER A 100 9.27 3.16 3.56
C SER A 100 8.30 1.96 3.70
N SER A 101 7.72 1.48 2.59
CA SER A 101 6.82 0.32 2.58
C SER A 101 7.53 -1.04 2.76
N LYS A 102 8.83 -1.16 2.44
CA LYS A 102 9.59 -2.41 2.55
C LYS A 102 10.07 -2.72 3.98
N GLY A 103 9.92 -1.80 4.94
CA GLY A 103 10.30 -2.01 6.34
C GLY A 103 9.35 -2.89 7.16
N ALA A 104 8.21 -3.32 6.60
CA ALA A 104 7.15 -4.04 7.33
C ALA A 104 6.82 -5.43 6.76
N LEU A 105 7.74 -6.07 6.04
CA LEU A 105 7.58 -7.49 5.67
C LEU A 105 8.22 -8.35 6.76
N ALA A 106 7.42 -8.74 7.76
CA ALA A 106 7.74 -9.92 8.57
C ALA A 106 8.00 -11.10 7.63
N PRO A 107 8.95 -12.00 7.96
CA PRO A 107 9.28 -13.12 7.09
C PRO A 107 8.02 -13.92 6.74
N PRO A 108 7.93 -14.50 5.53
CA PRO A 108 6.82 -15.37 5.19
C PRO A 108 6.78 -16.48 6.22
N ASP A 109 5.69 -16.55 6.99
CA ASP A 109 5.35 -17.75 7.73
C ASP A 109 5.40 -18.89 6.72
N SER A 110 6.37 -19.76 6.89
CA SER A 110 6.48 -21.03 6.19
C SER A 110 5.30 -21.87 6.65
N ASP A 111 4.16 -21.69 6.00
CA ASP A 111 3.10 -22.69 5.95
C ASP A 111 3.65 -23.88 5.14
N ASP A 112 4.59 -24.60 5.75
CA ASP A 112 4.89 -25.99 5.41
C ASP A 112 3.75 -26.85 5.98
N ASP A 113 2.60 -26.81 5.30
CA ASP A 113 1.55 -27.80 5.46
C ASP A 113 1.97 -29.09 4.75
N SER A 114 2.97 -29.73 5.35
CA SER A 114 3.28 -31.14 5.12
C SER A 114 2.42 -31.99 6.06
N SER A 115 1.11 -31.96 5.84
CA SER A 115 0.20 -32.98 6.39
C SER A 115 -0.87 -33.38 5.37
N LYS A 116 -0.43 -34.06 4.31
CA LYS A 116 -1.27 -35.00 3.57
C LYS A 116 -0.90 -36.42 3.97
N THR A 117 -1.90 -37.09 4.56
CA THR A 117 -2.26 -38.53 4.46
C THR A 117 -1.13 -39.55 4.33
#